data_AF-A0A8T9SGU2-F1
#
_entry.id   AF-A0A8T9SGU2-F1
#
_cell.length_a   1.000
_cell.length_b   1.000
_cell.length_c   1.000
_cell.angle_alpha   90.00
_cell.angle_beta   90.00
_cell.angle_gamma   90.00
#
_symmetry.space_group_name_H-M   'P 1'
#
loop_
_entity.id
_entity.type
_entity.pdbx_description
1 polymer ?
#
loop_
_entity_poly.entity_id
_entity_poly.type
_entity_poly.pdbx_seq_one_letter_code
_entity_poly.pdbx_strand_id
1 'polypeptide(L)'
;MARVNSFLLGAALLLGTSAALTACSDTCTGSIETTVLYAKPGPKGVGRRIYVDVVNKPELGIKQTLLYEGKEFGTFSHVVIISDPTNRYASNRSICFSQYRVAPAETDGDLAEQGIPNISVSE
;
A
#
# COMPACT_ATOMS: atom_id res chain seq x y z
N MET A 1 18.81 -64.98 37.18
CA MET A 1 19.43 -65.27 35.88
C MET A 1 19.17 -64.09 34.95
N ALA A 2 20.22 -63.40 34.53
CA ALA A 2 20.16 -62.19 33.72
C ALA A 2 20.10 -62.54 32.23
N ARG A 3 19.29 -61.80 31.46
CA ARG A 3 19.52 -61.59 30.03
C ARG A 3 19.44 -60.10 29.74
N VAL A 4 20.62 -59.56 29.43
CA VAL A 4 20.83 -58.27 28.79
C VAL A 4 20.41 -58.42 27.33
N ASN A 5 19.67 -57.46 26.78
CA ASN A 5 19.63 -57.28 25.33
C ASN A 5 19.59 -55.79 24.99
N SER A 6 20.74 -55.29 24.58
CA SER A 6 20.93 -53.98 23.96
C SER A 6 20.20 -53.91 22.63
N PHE A 7 19.40 -52.87 22.41
CA PHE A 7 19.07 -52.40 21.06
C PHE A 7 19.25 -50.88 21.03
N LEU A 8 20.18 -50.48 20.16
CA LEU A 8 20.55 -49.12 19.77
C LEU A 8 19.48 -48.52 18.84
N LEU A 9 19.62 -47.21 18.60
CA LEU A 9 19.00 -46.36 17.57
C LEU A 9 17.56 -45.89 17.87
N GLY A 10 17.20 -44.62 17.75
CA GLY A 10 17.92 -43.47 17.20
C GLY A 10 17.17 -42.17 17.51
N ALA A 11 17.93 -41.09 17.56
CA ALA A 11 17.46 -39.74 17.79
C ALA A 11 16.63 -39.21 16.60
N ALA A 12 15.54 -38.51 16.91
CA ALA A 12 14.89 -37.58 15.98
C ALA A 12 14.49 -36.32 16.77
N LEU A 13 15.45 -35.40 16.92
CA LEU A 13 15.19 -34.02 17.29
C LEU A 13 14.49 -33.34 16.09
N LEU A 14 13.16 -33.23 16.15
CA LEU A 14 12.40 -32.35 15.27
C LEU A 14 12.56 -30.91 15.76
N LEU A 15 13.62 -30.25 15.30
CA LEU A 15 13.76 -28.80 15.35
C LEU A 15 12.67 -28.19 14.48
N GLY A 16 11.57 -27.77 15.11
CA GLY A 16 10.55 -26.93 14.49
C GLY A 16 11.14 -25.57 14.16
N THR A 17 11.72 -25.45 12.98
CA THR A 17 12.06 -24.16 12.38
C THR A 17 10.76 -23.44 12.01
N SER A 18 10.29 -22.59 12.90
CA SER A 18 9.30 -21.57 12.60
C SER A 18 9.87 -20.69 11.49
N ALA A 19 9.46 -20.95 10.25
CA ALA A 19 9.71 -20.07 9.13
C ALA A 19 9.03 -18.73 9.42
N ALA A 20 9.79 -17.80 10.00
CA ALA A 20 9.40 -16.41 10.02
C ALA A 20 9.29 -15.97 8.56
N LEU A 21 8.07 -15.80 8.07
CA LEU A 21 7.82 -15.05 6.84
C LEU A 21 8.27 -13.62 7.13
N THR A 22 9.55 -13.34 6.90
CA THR A 22 9.99 -11.99 6.60
C THR A 22 9.27 -11.61 5.33
N ALA A 23 8.11 -10.98 5.47
CA ALA A 23 7.51 -10.20 4.41
C ALA A 23 8.60 -9.21 3.99
N CYS A 24 9.29 -9.52 2.88
CA CYS A 24 10.15 -8.57 2.21
C CYS A 24 9.23 -7.44 1.75
N SER A 25 9.03 -6.42 2.59
CA SER A 25 8.57 -5.14 2.07
C SER A 25 9.67 -4.69 1.12
N ASP A 26 9.37 -4.58 -0.17
CA ASP A 26 10.26 -3.93 -1.11
C ASP A 26 10.75 -2.63 -0.46
N THR A 27 12.07 -2.49 -0.34
CA THR A 27 12.65 -1.32 0.32
C THR A 27 12.22 -0.10 -0.48
N CYS A 28 11.46 0.79 0.15
CA CYS A 28 10.97 1.99 -0.49
C CYS A 28 12.16 2.92 -0.74
N THR A 29 12.57 3.08 -2.01
CA THR A 29 13.74 3.91 -2.37
C THR A 29 13.36 5.30 -2.86
N GLY A 30 12.07 5.65 -2.83
CA GLY A 30 11.56 6.96 -3.24
C GLY A 30 11.72 8.04 -2.17
N SER A 31 11.73 9.32 -2.56
CA SER A 31 11.68 10.41 -1.59
C SER A 31 10.29 10.57 -0.95
N ILE A 32 9.25 10.03 -1.60
CA ILE A 32 7.88 9.94 -1.11
C ILE A 32 7.52 8.47 -0.90
N GLU A 33 7.00 8.17 0.29
CA GLU A 33 6.49 6.85 0.67
C GLU A 33 4.99 6.95 0.93
N THR A 34 4.21 6.05 0.33
CA THR A 34 2.77 6.04 0.50
C THR A 34 2.23 4.65 0.80
N THR A 35 1.11 4.62 1.53
CA THR A 35 0.28 3.41 1.68
C THR A 35 -0.93 3.52 0.77
N VAL A 36 -1.16 2.50 -0.06
CA VAL A 36 -2.34 2.45 -0.93
C VAL A 36 -3.57 2.12 -0.12
N LEU A 37 -4.59 2.98 -0.22
CA LEU A 37 -5.88 2.83 0.47
C LEU A 37 -6.85 2.06 -0.42
N TYR A 38 -7.11 2.58 -1.63
CA TYR A 38 -7.89 1.90 -2.67
C TYR A 38 -7.67 2.53 -4.04
N ALA A 39 -8.09 1.82 -5.09
CA ALA A 39 -8.04 2.29 -6.47
C ALA A 39 -9.45 2.42 -7.07
N LYS A 40 -9.85 3.63 -7.45
CA LYS A 40 -11.15 3.94 -8.09
C LYS A 40 -10.97 4.01 -9.61
N PRO A 41 -11.87 3.41 -10.42
CA PRO A 41 -11.89 3.67 -11.86
C PRO A 41 -12.04 5.17 -12.15
N GLY A 42 -11.20 5.71 -13.04
CA GLY A 42 -11.36 7.07 -13.55
C GLY A 42 -12.48 7.17 -14.59
N PRO A 43 -12.81 8.39 -15.05
CA PRO A 43 -13.70 8.60 -16.19
C PRO A 43 -13.21 7.79 -17.41
N LYS A 44 -14.15 7.33 -18.24
CA LYS A 44 -13.92 6.36 -19.35
C LYS A 44 -12.59 6.61 -20.10
N GLY A 45 -11.67 5.66 -20.00
CA GLY A 45 -10.41 5.64 -20.75
C GLY A 45 -9.23 6.38 -20.09
N VAL A 46 -9.41 7.03 -18.95
CA VAL A 46 -8.36 7.81 -18.26
C VAL A 46 -7.56 6.97 -17.25
N GLY A 47 -7.85 5.67 -17.13
CA GLY A 47 -7.21 4.75 -16.19
C GLY A 47 -7.82 4.79 -14.79
N ARG A 48 -6.98 4.71 -13.75
CA ARG A 48 -7.43 4.67 -12.34
C ARG A 48 -6.91 5.86 -11.53
N ARG A 49 -7.62 6.15 -10.45
CA ARG A 49 -7.23 7.09 -9.41
C ARG A 49 -6.89 6.30 -8.16
N ILE A 50 -5.66 6.46 -7.66
CA ILE A 50 -5.15 5.70 -6.53
C ILE A 50 -5.16 6.60 -5.31
N TYR A 51 -5.93 6.24 -4.30
CA TYR A 51 -6.02 6.97 -3.04
C TYR A 51 -4.94 6.41 -2.16
N VAL A 52 -4.09 7.30 -1.66
CA VAL A 52 -2.96 6.90 -0.83
C VAL A 52 -2.85 7.82 0.38
N ASP A 53 -2.32 7.28 1.46
CA ASP A 53 -1.87 8.06 2.61
C ASP A 53 -0.36 8.25 2.52
N VAL A 54 0.10 9.51 2.54
CA VAL A 54 1.52 9.85 2.45
C VAL A 54 2.15 9.74 3.83
N VAL A 55 3.14 8.87 3.98
CA VAL A 55 3.67 8.47 5.29
C VAL A 55 4.78 9.41 5.76
N ASN A 56 5.67 9.82 4.85
CA ASN A 56 6.91 10.52 5.21
C ASN A 56 6.93 12.01 4.82
N LYS A 57 5.87 12.50 4.18
CA LYS A 57 5.72 13.88 3.66
C LYS A 57 4.29 14.40 3.89
N PRO A 58 3.89 14.60 5.16
CA PRO A 58 2.52 14.94 5.53
C PRO A 58 2.00 16.23 4.89
N GLU A 59 2.90 17.15 4.53
CA GLU A 59 2.59 18.42 3.87
C GLU A 59 1.99 18.27 2.46
N LEU A 60 2.13 17.10 1.83
CA LEU A 60 1.59 16.86 0.49
C LEU A 60 0.10 16.50 0.50
N GLY A 61 -0.42 16.02 1.63
CA GLY A 61 -1.77 15.51 1.75
C GLY A 61 -2.63 16.33 2.71
N ILE A 62 -3.89 15.95 2.78
CA ILE A 62 -4.85 16.53 3.72
C ILE A 62 -5.54 15.45 4.53
N LYS A 63 -6.05 15.84 5.70
CA LYS A 63 -6.92 14.96 6.47
C LYS A 63 -8.26 14.85 5.77
N GLN A 64 -8.68 13.62 5.44
CA GLN A 64 -9.89 13.39 4.67
C GLN A 64 -10.59 12.11 5.11
N THR A 65 -11.92 12.16 5.21
CA THR A 65 -12.77 10.96 5.26
C THR A 65 -13.06 10.52 3.84
N LEU A 66 -12.66 9.29 3.50
CA LEU A 66 -12.83 8.72 2.17
C LEU A 66 -14.07 7.86 2.10
N LEU A 67 -14.74 7.93 0.96
CA LEU A 67 -15.87 7.08 0.62
C LEU A 67 -15.45 6.10 -0.47
N TYR A 68 -15.79 4.83 -0.30
CA TYR A 68 -15.66 3.81 -1.31
C TYR A 68 -17.03 3.20 -1.60
N GLU A 69 -17.45 3.23 -2.86
CA GLU A 69 -18.77 2.74 -3.30
C GLU A 69 -19.94 3.31 -2.48
N GLY A 70 -19.84 4.60 -2.12
CA GLY A 70 -20.88 5.32 -1.36
C GLY A 70 -20.91 5.05 0.15
N LYS A 71 -19.93 4.29 0.68
CA LYS A 71 -19.80 4.01 2.11
C LYS A 71 -18.51 4.61 2.66
N GLU A 72 -18.53 5.02 3.93
CA GLU A 72 -17.32 5.45 4.61
C GLU A 72 -16.31 4.31 4.64
N PHE A 73 -15.12 4.60 4.08
CA PHE A 73 -13.99 3.69 4.09
C PHE A 73 -13.09 3.96 5.29
N GLY A 74 -12.89 5.24 5.63
CA GLY A 74 -12.16 5.67 6.83
C GLY A 74 -11.66 7.10 6.73
N THR A 75 -11.15 7.62 7.84
CA THR A 75 -10.47 8.92 7.91
C THR A 75 -8.97 8.74 7.99
N PHE A 76 -8.24 9.41 7.10
CA PHE A 76 -6.78 9.33 6.99
C PHE A 76 -6.17 10.73 7.08
N SER A 77 -4.90 10.80 7.47
CA SER A 77 -4.26 12.07 7.86
C SER A 77 -3.69 12.85 6.69
N HIS A 78 -3.12 12.16 5.68
CA HIS A 78 -2.33 12.78 4.62
C HIS A 78 -2.72 12.21 3.26
N VAL A 79 -4.00 12.35 2.91
CA VAL A 79 -4.54 11.78 1.67
C VAL A 79 -4.12 12.61 0.46
N VAL A 80 -3.67 11.89 -0.57
CA VAL A 80 -3.50 12.39 -1.93
C VAL A 80 -4.07 11.38 -2.93
N ILE A 81 -4.36 11.84 -4.13
CA ILE A 81 -4.78 11.00 -5.24
C ILE A 81 -3.65 10.94 -6.27
N ILE A 82 -3.20 9.74 -6.60
CA ILE A 82 -2.26 9.53 -7.70
C ILE A 82 -3.03 9.19 -8.97
N SER A 83 -2.76 9.92 -10.04
CA SER A 83 -3.27 9.59 -11.37
C SER A 83 -2.50 8.40 -11.95
N ASP A 84 -3.20 7.31 -12.26
CA ASP A 84 -2.64 6.05 -12.76
C ASP A 84 -3.28 5.66 -14.10
N PRO A 85 -2.94 6.37 -15.20
CA PRO A 85 -3.54 6.12 -16.51
C PRO A 85 -3.19 4.74 -17.09
N THR A 86 -2.09 4.13 -16.64
CA THR A 86 -1.58 2.84 -17.12
C THR A 86 -1.90 1.67 -16.18
N ASN A 87 -2.62 1.91 -15.09
CA ASN A 87 -2.97 0.91 -14.06
C ASN A 87 -1.75 0.24 -13.38
N ARG A 88 -0.62 0.93 -13.29
CA ARG A 88 0.63 0.38 -12.72
C ARG A 88 0.59 0.19 -11.21
N TYR A 89 -0.30 0.89 -10.50
CA TYR A 89 -0.31 0.94 -9.03
C TYR A 89 -1.55 0.32 -8.38
N ALA A 90 -2.55 -0.01 -9.19
CA ALA A 90 -3.82 -0.60 -8.79
C ALA A 90 -3.74 -1.79 -7.81
N SER A 91 -2.69 -2.59 -7.91
CA SER A 91 -2.49 -3.82 -7.11
C SER A 91 -1.44 -3.66 -6.02
N ASN A 92 -0.86 -2.48 -5.87
CA ASN A 92 0.21 -2.23 -4.92
C ASN A 92 -0.36 -1.98 -3.53
N ARG A 93 0.41 -2.36 -2.50
CA ARG A 93 0.12 -2.00 -1.10
C ARG A 93 0.80 -0.69 -0.69
N SER A 94 1.90 -0.36 -1.34
CA SER A 94 2.67 0.86 -1.15
C SER A 94 3.19 1.36 -2.49
N ILE A 95 3.41 2.67 -2.59
CA ILE A 95 4.01 3.29 -3.78
C ILE A 95 5.13 4.20 -3.31
N CYS A 96 6.25 4.11 -4.00
CA CYS A 96 7.46 4.87 -3.72
C CYS A 96 7.83 5.64 -4.97
N PHE A 97 7.99 6.94 -4.87
CA PHE A 97 8.37 7.77 -6.01
C PHE A 97 9.20 8.97 -5.57
N SER A 98 10.00 9.50 -6.49
CA SER A 98 10.85 10.67 -6.24
C SER A 98 10.54 11.85 -7.15
N GLN A 99 10.07 11.57 -8.36
CA GLN A 99 9.74 12.59 -9.35
C GLN A 99 8.22 12.69 -9.47
N TYR A 100 7.69 13.86 -9.14
CA TYR A 100 6.25 14.08 -9.16
C TYR A 100 5.91 15.55 -9.39
N ARG A 101 4.66 15.78 -9.80
CA ARG A 101 4.05 17.10 -9.83
C ARG A 101 2.76 17.07 -9.05
N VAL A 102 2.57 18.07 -8.19
CA VAL A 102 1.30 18.31 -7.53
C VAL A 102 0.44 19.13 -8.48
N ALA A 103 -0.71 18.57 -8.85
CA ALA A 103 -1.76 19.27 -9.55
C ALA A 103 -2.77 19.82 -8.54
N PRO A 104 -3.43 20.96 -8.84
CA PRO A 104 -4.52 21.44 -8.00
C PRO A 104 -5.60 20.37 -7.86
N ALA A 105 -6.23 20.33 -6.68
CA ALA A 105 -7.35 19.44 -6.44
C ALA A 105 -8.45 19.69 -7.49
N GLU A 106 -8.99 18.61 -8.06
CA GLU A 106 -10.08 18.73 -9.02
C GLU A 106 -11.32 19.28 -8.30
N THR A 107 -11.86 20.38 -8.80
CA THR A 107 -13.04 21.06 -8.23
C THR A 107 -14.35 20.46 -8.71
N ASP A 108 -14.32 19.67 -9.77
CA ASP A 108 -15.49 19.16 -10.50
C ASP A 108 -15.74 17.66 -10.24
N GLY A 109 -14.99 17.07 -9.29
CA GLY A 109 -15.09 15.66 -8.92
C GLY A 109 -16.21 15.36 -7.91
N ASP A 110 -16.23 14.11 -7.42
CA ASP A 110 -17.05 13.69 -6.28
C ASP A 110 -16.88 14.69 -5.13
N LEU A 111 -17.96 15.21 -4.54
CA LEU A 111 -17.87 16.20 -3.45
C LEU A 111 -17.04 15.67 -2.27
N ALA A 112 -17.02 14.35 -2.07
CA ALA A 112 -16.18 13.70 -1.06
C ALA A 112 -14.67 13.77 -1.35
N GLU A 113 -14.29 14.16 -2.56
CA GLU A 113 -12.92 14.23 -3.07
C GLU A 113 -12.46 15.68 -3.31
N GLN A 114 -13.34 16.65 -3.11
CA GLN A 114 -13.03 18.06 -3.30
C GLN A 114 -11.90 18.48 -2.34
N GLY A 115 -10.86 19.10 -2.89
CA GLY A 115 -9.73 19.59 -2.11
C GLY A 115 -8.62 18.56 -1.87
N ILE A 116 -8.81 17.28 -2.21
CA ILE A 116 -7.72 16.29 -2.13
C ILE A 116 -6.68 16.59 -3.22
N PRO A 117 -5.39 16.80 -2.87
CA PRO A 117 -4.34 17.05 -3.84
C PRO A 117 -4.17 15.90 -4.83
N ASN A 118 -3.96 16.22 -6.11
CA ASN A 118 -3.67 15.23 -7.15
C ASN A 118 -2.16 15.21 -7.43
N ILE A 119 -1.57 14.02 -7.54
CA ILE A 119 -0.16 13.82 -7.84
C ILE A 119 -0.05 13.06 -9.16
N SER A 120 0.70 13.63 -10.09
CA SER A 120 1.20 12.93 -11.27
C SER A 120 2.64 12.50 -11.01
N VAL A 121 2.86 11.19 -10.92
CA VAL A 121 4.19 10.60 -10.77
C VAL A 121 4.84 10.47 -12.15
N SER A 122 5.98 11.14 -12.32
CA SER A 122 6.84 11.01 -13.49
C SER A 122 7.92 9.97 -13.16
N GLU A 123 8.18 9.01 -14.06
CA GLU A 123 9.32 8.09 -13.94
C GLU A 123 10.36 8.44 -15.00
#